data_AF-A0A1I8J4L9-F1
#
_entry.id   AF-A0A1I8J4L9-F1
#
_cell.length_a   1.000
_cell.length_b   1.000
_cell.length_c   1.000
_cell.angle_alpha   90.00
_cell.angle_beta   90.00
_cell.angle_gamma   90.00
#
_symmetry.space_group_name_H-M   'P 1'
#
loop_
_entity.id
_entity.type
_entity.pdbx_description
1 polymer ?
#
loop_
_entity_poly.entity_id
_entity_poly.type
_entity_poly.pdbx_seq_one_letter_code
_entity_poly.pdbx_strand_id
1 'polypeptide(L)'
;MGWGRTRCSSCHGSGQRSIGEERSACSFCHGSGRRSCFHCRGQGRIHCPTCEATGQVKCFVQMTIVYKTNIRDFILERTPLPDHLIRGVQGTVLFEDTQPQLSPIQSFPEPQVNEQSASIIQEHRALAQTGRIWMQNHVIRGVPVFQCDCQWKDKQFQYFVYGDDRK
;
A
#
# COMPACT_ATOMS: atom_id res chain seq x y z
N MET A 1 -17.99 -32.36 26.03
CA MET A 1 -19.03 -31.42 26.53
C MET A 1 -18.85 -31.21 28.01
N GLY A 2 -19.05 -30.00 28.51
CA GLY A 2 -18.98 -29.68 29.94
C GLY A 2 -20.35 -29.81 30.61
N TRP A 3 -20.36 -29.87 31.95
CA TRP A 3 -21.57 -30.16 32.73
C TRP A 3 -22.33 -28.88 33.16
N GLY A 4 -21.94 -27.71 32.63
CA GLY A 4 -22.54 -26.43 32.98
C GLY A 4 -22.26 -25.95 34.42
N ARG A 5 -21.66 -26.77 35.26
CA ARG A 5 -21.43 -26.48 36.68
C ARG A 5 -19.97 -26.74 37.07
N THR A 6 -19.42 -25.87 37.90
CA THR A 6 -18.08 -25.98 38.47
C THR A 6 -18.16 -26.28 39.97
N ARG A 7 -17.12 -26.94 40.51
CA ARG A 7 -17.00 -27.18 41.95
C ARG A 7 -17.03 -25.86 42.69
N CYS A 8 -17.87 -25.75 43.72
CA CYS A 8 -17.92 -24.55 44.55
C CYS A 8 -16.58 -24.39 45.27
N SER A 9 -15.87 -23.29 45.01
CA SER A 9 -14.61 -22.97 45.67
C SER A 9 -14.80 -22.75 47.17
N SER A 10 -15.92 -22.15 47.57
CA SER A 10 -16.22 -21.80 48.95
C SER A 10 -16.34 -23.02 49.88
N CYS A 11 -16.90 -24.14 49.42
CA CYS A 11 -17.05 -25.36 50.22
C CYS A 11 -16.29 -26.56 49.65
N HIS A 12 -15.44 -26.34 48.64
CA HIS A 12 -14.71 -27.39 47.93
C HIS A 12 -15.60 -28.57 47.50
N GLY A 13 -16.83 -28.31 47.05
CA GLY A 13 -17.73 -29.37 46.58
C GLY A 13 -18.56 -30.08 47.63
N SER A 14 -18.34 -29.85 48.94
CA SER A 14 -19.07 -30.52 50.02
C SER A 14 -20.51 -30.06 50.17
N GLY A 15 -20.84 -28.86 49.68
CA GLY A 15 -22.16 -28.25 49.88
C GLY A 15 -22.36 -27.65 51.27
N GLN A 16 -21.44 -27.87 52.21
CA GLN A 16 -21.57 -27.43 53.59
C GLN A 16 -20.34 -26.59 54.00
N ARG A 17 -20.51 -25.72 54.99
CA ARG A 17 -19.40 -25.02 55.66
C ARG A 17 -19.52 -25.25 57.16
N SER A 18 -18.42 -25.63 57.79
CA SER A 18 -18.31 -25.70 59.25
C SER A 18 -17.89 -24.32 59.74
N ILE A 19 -18.72 -23.70 60.58
CA ILE A 19 -18.37 -22.47 61.31
C ILE A 19 -18.50 -22.85 62.78
N GLY A 20 -17.36 -23.12 63.44
CA GLY A 20 -17.38 -23.75 64.77
C GLY A 20 -17.86 -25.21 64.71
N GLU A 21 -18.71 -25.61 65.67
CA GLU A 21 -19.29 -26.97 65.77
C GLU A 21 -20.54 -27.18 64.90
N GLU A 22 -21.06 -26.11 64.28
CA GLU A 22 -22.31 -26.15 63.51
C GLU A 22 -22.04 -26.29 62.00
N ARG A 23 -22.72 -27.25 61.36
CA ARG A 23 -22.69 -27.45 59.91
C ARG A 23 -23.85 -26.70 59.27
N SER A 24 -23.52 -25.64 58.54
CA SER A 24 -24.51 -24.88 57.76
C SER A 24 -24.38 -25.16 56.26
N ALA A 25 -25.49 -25.07 55.54
CA ALA A 25 -25.47 -25.14 54.09
C ALA A 25 -24.61 -24.00 53.54
N CYS A 26 -23.73 -24.31 52.59
CA CYS A 26 -22.86 -23.30 51.99
C CYS A 26 -23.71 -22.26 51.26
N SER A 27 -23.75 -21.03 51.77
CA SER A 27 -24.51 -19.91 51.19
C SER A 27 -24.15 -19.63 49.73
N PHE A 28 -22.91 -19.94 49.34
CA PHE A 28 -22.42 -19.72 48.00
C PHE A 28 -23.02 -20.73 46.99
N CYS A 29 -23.23 -22.00 47.35
CA CYS A 29 -23.82 -22.98 46.42
C CYS A 29 -25.21 -23.48 46.86
N HIS A 30 -25.79 -22.87 47.89
CA HIS A 30 -27.06 -23.25 48.51
C HIS A 30 -27.15 -24.76 48.78
N GLY A 31 -26.09 -25.33 49.37
CA GLY A 31 -26.07 -26.77 49.68
C GLY A 31 -25.63 -27.70 48.54
N SER A 32 -25.62 -27.24 47.29
CA SER A 32 -25.43 -28.13 46.13
C SER A 32 -23.99 -28.57 45.84
N GLY A 33 -23.00 -27.98 46.52
CA GLY A 33 -21.57 -28.22 46.27
C GLY A 33 -21.05 -27.71 44.92
N ARG A 34 -21.92 -27.28 44.00
CA ARG A 34 -21.55 -26.86 42.64
C ARG A 34 -22.22 -25.56 42.23
N ARG A 35 -21.48 -24.68 41.58
CA ARG A 35 -21.98 -23.39 41.07
C ARG A 35 -22.18 -23.46 39.56
N SER A 36 -23.02 -22.57 39.02
CA SER A 36 -23.08 -22.37 37.58
C SER A 36 -21.69 -21.99 37.08
N CYS A 37 -21.22 -22.67 36.02
CA CYS A 37 -19.93 -22.39 35.44
C CYS A 37 -19.95 -20.97 34.87
N PHE A 38 -19.03 -20.12 35.33
CA PHE A 38 -18.94 -18.74 34.83
C PHE A 38 -18.68 -18.69 33.32
N HIS A 39 -17.83 -19.60 32.83
CA HIS A 39 -17.36 -19.57 31.45
C HIS A 39 -18.44 -19.95 30.42
N CYS A 40 -19.31 -20.92 30.74
CA CYS A 40 -20.45 -21.27 29.88
C CYS A 40 -21.81 -20.79 30.43
N ARG A 41 -21.81 -20.00 31.50
CA ARG A 41 -23.00 -19.48 32.20
C ARG A 41 -24.07 -20.54 32.49
N GLY A 42 -23.65 -21.77 32.80
CA GLY A 42 -24.59 -22.88 33.05
C GLY A 42 -24.93 -23.74 31.84
N GLN A 43 -24.59 -23.33 30.62
CA GLN A 43 -25.03 -24.01 29.39
C GLN A 43 -24.28 -25.32 29.09
N GLY A 44 -23.11 -25.55 29.69
CA GLY A 44 -22.29 -26.75 29.44
C GLY A 44 -21.58 -26.78 28.08
N ARG A 45 -21.83 -25.77 27.25
CA ARG A 45 -21.19 -25.53 25.97
C ARG A 45 -20.92 -24.03 25.80
N ILE A 46 -19.91 -23.72 24.99
CA ILE A 46 -19.58 -22.35 24.59
C ILE A 46 -19.65 -22.34 23.06
N HIS A 47 -20.36 -21.38 22.51
CA HIS A 47 -20.46 -21.25 21.06
C HIS A 47 -19.09 -20.85 20.52
N CYS A 48 -18.72 -21.39 19.36
CA CYS A 48 -17.58 -20.87 18.62
C CYS A 48 -17.91 -19.44 18.19
N PRO A 49 -17.11 -18.42 18.52
CA PRO A 49 -17.41 -17.04 18.15
C PRO A 49 -17.32 -16.82 16.64
N THR A 50 -16.59 -17.67 15.92
CA THR A 50 -16.41 -17.57 14.46
C THR A 50 -17.63 -18.04 13.68
N CYS A 51 -18.32 -19.08 14.15
CA CYS A 51 -19.48 -19.66 13.46
C CYS A 51 -20.79 -19.53 14.26
N GLU A 52 -20.76 -18.92 15.44
CA GLU A 52 -21.91 -18.76 16.35
C GLU A 52 -22.68 -20.07 16.59
N ALA A 53 -21.94 -21.19 16.70
CA ALA A 53 -22.49 -22.54 16.84
C ALA A 53 -23.35 -23.05 15.65
N THR A 54 -23.35 -22.35 14.50
CA THR A 54 -23.96 -22.85 13.26
C THR A 54 -23.16 -23.98 12.61
N GLY A 55 -21.87 -24.10 12.96
CA GLY A 55 -20.95 -25.05 12.34
C GLY A 55 -20.55 -24.67 10.90
N GLN A 56 -20.95 -23.50 10.43
CA GLN A 56 -20.69 -23.01 9.08
C GLN A 56 -19.93 -21.68 9.13
N VAL A 57 -18.92 -21.53 8.28
CA VAL A 57 -18.19 -20.27 8.10
C VAL A 57 -18.16 -19.94 6.61
N LYS A 58 -18.30 -18.65 6.29
CA LYS A 58 -18.14 -18.16 4.93
C LYS A 58 -16.69 -17.74 4.75
N CYS A 59 -16.01 -18.37 3.80
CA CYS A 59 -14.69 -17.96 3.35
C CYS A 59 -14.83 -17.23 2.02
N PHE A 60 -14.07 -16.16 1.83
CA PHE A 60 -13.99 -15.48 0.55
C PHE A 60 -12.53 -15.12 0.25
N VAL A 61 -12.22 -15.01 -1.04
CA VAL A 61 -10.97 -14.42 -1.50
C VAL A 61 -11.22 -12.93 -1.69
N GLN A 62 -10.48 -12.10 -0.96
CA GLN A 62 -10.51 -10.65 -1.15
C GLN A 62 -9.48 -10.27 -2.20
N MET A 63 -9.93 -9.69 -3.32
CA MET A 63 -9.05 -9.12 -4.33
C MET A 63 -9.05 -7.60 -4.21
N THR A 64 -7.87 -6.99 -4.10
CA THR A 64 -7.72 -5.53 -4.08
C THR A 64 -7.08 -5.08 -5.39
N ILE A 65 -7.78 -4.25 -6.15
CA ILE A 65 -7.30 -3.71 -7.43
C ILE A 65 -6.74 -2.31 -7.16
N VAL A 66 -5.48 -2.07 -7.55
CA VAL A 66 -4.83 -0.77 -7.43
C VAL A 66 -4.47 -0.28 -8.84
N TYR A 67 -4.91 0.94 -9.17
CA TYR A 67 -4.53 1.62 -10.40
C TYR A 67 -3.41 2.60 -10.08
N LYS A 68 -2.27 2.45 -10.75
CA LYS A 68 -1.09 3.31 -10.56
C LYS A 68 -0.48 3.65 -11.91
N THR A 69 -0.18 4.93 -12.12
CA THR A 69 0.63 5.40 -13.24
C THR A 69 2.10 5.41 -12.81
N ASN A 70 2.94 4.67 -13.53
CA ASN A 70 4.40 4.74 -13.34
C ASN A 70 4.96 5.73 -14.36
N ILE A 71 5.71 6.70 -13.87
CA ILE A 71 6.30 7.78 -14.67
C ILE A 71 7.82 7.65 -14.62
N ARG A 72 8.44 7.79 -15.78
CA ARG A 72 9.88 7.85 -15.98
C ARG A 72 10.18 8.97 -16.97
N ASP A 73 11.21 9.74 -16.68
CA ASP A 73 11.71 10.82 -17.51
C ASP A 73 13.22 10.68 -17.72
N PHE A 74 13.67 11.16 -18.87
CA PHE A 74 15.08 11.31 -19.21
C PHE A 74 15.24 12.71 -19.81
N ILE A 75 16.23 13.45 -19.32
CA ILE A 75 16.55 14.79 -19.80
C ILE A 75 17.90 14.71 -20.51
N LEU A 76 17.88 15.09 -21.79
CA LEU A 76 19.08 15.32 -22.57
C LEU A 76 19.35 16.82 -22.61
N GLU A 77 20.09 17.32 -21.62
CA GLU A 77 20.55 18.71 -21.55
C GLU A 77 22.07 18.75 -21.77
N ARG A 78 22.53 19.66 -22.64
CA ARG A 78 23.95 19.77 -23.03
C ARG A 78 24.62 21.03 -22.47
N THR A 79 23.86 21.90 -21.81
CA THR A 79 24.36 23.12 -21.18
C THR A 79 24.54 22.93 -19.66
N PRO A 80 25.16 23.89 -18.95
CA PRO A 80 25.22 23.87 -17.49
C PRO A 80 23.89 24.16 -16.78
N LEU A 81 22.77 24.28 -17.51
CA LEU A 81 21.45 24.49 -16.92
C LEU A 81 21.02 23.27 -16.10
N PRO A 82 20.65 23.43 -14.82
CA PRO A 82 20.21 22.29 -14.01
C PRO A 82 18.91 21.63 -14.52
N ASP A 83 18.93 20.31 -14.68
CA ASP A 83 17.80 19.50 -15.18
C ASP A 83 16.45 19.74 -14.49
N HIS A 84 16.48 20.02 -13.18
CA HIS A 84 15.25 20.25 -12.41
C HIS A 84 14.48 21.51 -12.87
N LEU A 85 15.18 22.47 -13.49
CA LEU A 85 14.54 23.64 -14.10
C LEU A 85 13.83 23.29 -15.41
N ILE A 86 14.28 22.26 -16.11
CA ILE A 86 13.72 21.82 -17.39
C ILE A 86 12.45 20.98 -17.19
N ARG A 87 12.42 20.12 -16.15
CA ARG A 87 11.29 19.21 -15.87
C ARG A 87 9.93 19.91 -15.90
N GLY A 88 9.85 21.10 -15.28
CA GLY A 88 8.60 21.82 -15.06
C GLY A 88 8.17 22.76 -16.17
N VAL A 89 8.95 22.91 -17.25
CA VAL A 89 8.75 23.96 -18.25
C VAL A 89 8.04 23.42 -19.48
N GLN A 90 7.23 24.26 -20.14
CA GLN A 90 6.59 23.91 -21.40
C GLN A 90 7.59 23.88 -22.55
N GLY A 91 7.32 23.00 -23.50
CA GLY A 91 8.11 22.85 -24.71
C GLY A 91 7.29 22.24 -25.82
N THR A 92 7.90 22.10 -26.98
CA THR A 92 7.24 21.57 -28.18
C THR A 92 7.26 20.04 -28.16
N VAL A 93 6.12 19.41 -28.40
CA VAL A 93 6.03 17.95 -28.55
C VAL A 93 6.62 17.56 -29.91
N LEU A 94 7.73 16.81 -29.88
CA LEU A 94 8.43 16.34 -31.08
C LEU A 94 7.95 14.95 -31.52
N PHE A 95 7.49 14.15 -30.55
CA PHE A 95 6.94 12.82 -30.77
C PHE A 95 5.96 12.48 -29.64
N GLU A 96 4.85 11.86 -30.00
CA GLU A 96 3.91 11.29 -29.04
C GLU A 96 3.32 9.99 -29.60
N ASP A 97 3.33 8.94 -28.79
CA ASP A 97 2.72 7.66 -29.14
C ASP A 97 2.09 7.02 -27.89
N THR A 98 0.85 6.55 -28.04
CA THR A 98 0.04 6.01 -26.95
C THR A 98 -0.60 4.71 -27.37
N GLN A 99 -0.19 3.61 -26.75
CA GLN A 99 -0.65 2.26 -27.08
C GLN A 99 -0.72 1.38 -25.82
N PRO A 100 -1.47 0.27 -25.83
CA PRO A 100 -1.48 -0.68 -24.72
C PRO A 100 -0.08 -1.20 -24.34
N GLN A 101 0.79 -1.34 -25.35
CA GLN A 101 2.18 -1.73 -25.19
C GLN A 101 3.03 -1.06 -26.27
N LEU A 102 4.01 -0.26 -25.86
CA LEU A 102 4.90 0.44 -26.76
C LEU A 102 6.15 -0.39 -27.10
N SER A 103 6.72 -0.10 -28.25
CA SER A 103 8.07 -0.55 -28.64
C SER A 103 9.07 0.57 -28.41
N PRO A 104 10.36 0.25 -28.13
CA PRO A 104 11.41 1.25 -28.06
C PRO A 104 11.46 2.11 -29.32
N ILE A 105 11.66 3.41 -29.13
CA ILE A 105 11.89 4.33 -30.24
C ILE A 105 13.27 4.00 -30.83
N GLN A 106 13.33 3.79 -32.15
CA GLN A 106 14.57 3.41 -32.85
C GLN A 106 15.08 4.48 -33.82
N SER A 107 14.20 5.37 -34.27
CA SER A 107 14.44 6.30 -35.38
C SER A 107 14.57 7.75 -34.94
N PHE A 108 14.61 8.03 -33.64
CA PHE A 108 14.81 9.41 -33.20
C PHE A 108 16.25 9.84 -33.52
N PRO A 109 16.48 11.10 -33.98
CA PRO A 109 17.81 11.55 -34.39
C PRO A 109 18.87 11.48 -33.28
N GLU A 110 18.46 11.59 -32.02
CA GLU A 110 19.36 11.51 -30.86
C GLU A 110 19.48 10.07 -30.34
N PRO A 111 20.65 9.40 -30.46
CA PRO A 111 20.81 7.99 -30.09
C PRO A 111 20.51 7.70 -28.62
N GLN A 112 20.87 8.63 -27.73
CA GLN A 112 20.62 8.51 -26.29
C GLN A 112 19.11 8.44 -25.99
N VAL A 113 18.27 9.13 -26.77
CA VAL A 113 16.82 9.06 -26.61
C VAL A 113 16.30 7.66 -26.97
N ASN A 114 16.84 7.03 -28.02
CA ASN A 114 16.48 5.67 -28.41
C ASN A 114 16.90 4.64 -27.34
N GLU A 115 18.12 4.77 -26.81
CA GLU A 115 18.63 3.91 -25.73
C GLU A 115 17.78 4.04 -24.46
N GLN A 116 17.44 5.27 -24.06
CA GLN A 116 16.64 5.52 -22.86
C GLN A 116 15.19 5.07 -23.04
N SER A 117 14.62 5.23 -24.24
CA SER A 117 13.32 4.67 -24.60
C SER A 117 13.30 3.14 -24.40
N ALA A 118 14.36 2.44 -24.84
CA ALA A 118 14.49 1.00 -24.64
C ALA A 118 14.59 0.61 -23.16
N SER A 119 15.38 1.35 -22.38
CA SER A 119 15.55 1.13 -20.94
C SER A 119 14.23 1.30 -20.17
N ILE A 120 13.51 2.40 -20.41
CA ILE A 120 12.22 2.69 -19.75
C ILE A 120 11.17 1.62 -20.08
N ILE A 121 11.11 1.17 -21.34
CA ILE A 121 10.20 0.09 -21.73
C ILE A 121 10.56 -1.22 -21.03
N GLN A 122 11.86 -1.54 -20.92
CA GLN A 122 12.29 -2.75 -20.22
C GLN A 122 11.93 -2.70 -18.73
N GLU A 123 12.10 -1.54 -18.09
CA GLU A 123 11.70 -1.34 -16.69
C GLU A 123 10.19 -1.50 -16.51
N HIS A 124 9.38 -0.90 -17.39
CA HIS A 124 7.92 -1.06 -17.36
C HIS A 124 7.49 -2.52 -17.54
N ARG A 125 8.16 -3.28 -18.41
CA ARG A 125 7.92 -4.73 -18.57
C ARG A 125 8.23 -5.50 -17.28
N ALA A 126 9.26 -5.12 -16.53
CA ALA A 126 9.55 -5.72 -15.23
C ALA A 126 8.45 -5.42 -14.20
N LEU A 127 7.92 -4.18 -14.17
CA LEU A 127 6.79 -3.81 -13.31
C LEU A 127 5.49 -4.56 -13.67
N ALA A 128 5.36 -4.99 -14.92
CA ALA A 128 4.22 -5.78 -15.38
C ALA A 128 4.24 -7.24 -14.90
N GLN A 129 5.30 -7.72 -14.24
CA GLN A 129 5.36 -9.11 -13.74
C GLN A 129 4.36 -9.37 -12.61
N THR A 130 4.02 -8.34 -11.83
CA THR A 130 3.08 -8.44 -10.69
C THR A 130 1.77 -7.72 -10.97
N GLY A 131 1.49 -7.37 -12.23
CA GLY A 131 0.32 -6.57 -12.60
C GLY A 131 0.01 -6.63 -14.10
N ARG A 132 -0.77 -5.67 -14.58
CA ARG A 132 -1.08 -5.53 -16.01
C ARG A 132 -0.85 -4.09 -16.43
N ILE A 133 -0.12 -3.89 -17.52
CA ILE A 133 -0.06 -2.60 -18.20
C ILE A 133 -1.34 -2.46 -19.02
N TRP A 134 -2.07 -1.37 -18.78
CA TRP A 134 -3.29 -1.05 -19.53
C TRP A 134 -2.99 -0.20 -20.75
N MET A 135 -2.16 0.83 -20.54
CA MET A 135 -1.76 1.80 -21.53
C MET A 135 -0.36 2.30 -21.19
N GLN A 136 0.38 2.67 -22.22
CA GLN A 136 1.64 3.39 -22.13
C GLN A 136 1.58 4.60 -23.06
N ASN A 137 2.27 5.67 -22.67
CA ASN A 137 2.42 6.88 -23.45
C ASN A 137 3.92 7.21 -23.46
N HIS A 138 4.47 7.43 -24.65
CA HIS A 138 5.79 8.01 -24.85
C HIS A 138 5.63 9.39 -25.43
N VAL A 139 6.28 10.37 -24.79
CA VAL A 139 6.33 11.75 -25.25
C VAL A 139 7.78 12.18 -25.29
N ILE A 140 8.22 12.69 -26.43
CA ILE A 140 9.47 13.45 -26.55
C ILE A 140 9.10 14.91 -26.66
N ARG A 141 9.58 15.70 -25.70
CA ARG A 141 9.38 17.15 -25.64
C ARG A 141 10.73 17.85 -25.85
N GLY A 142 10.78 18.74 -26.84
CA GLY A 142 11.89 19.66 -27.04
C GLY A 142 11.68 20.94 -26.25
N VAL A 143 12.65 21.29 -25.41
CA VAL A 143 12.66 22.57 -24.68
C VAL A 143 13.81 23.39 -25.26
N PRO A 144 13.55 24.56 -25.87
CA PRO A 144 14.64 25.42 -26.33
C PRO A 144 15.41 25.97 -25.14
N VAL A 145 16.74 25.94 -25.21
CA VAL A 145 17.65 26.50 -24.20
C VAL A 145 18.69 27.36 -24.89
N PHE A 146 18.78 28.62 -24.47
CA PHE A 146 19.76 29.59 -24.94
C PHE A 146 20.68 29.95 -23.77
N GLN A 147 21.96 29.66 -23.90
CA GLN A 147 22.99 30.15 -23.00
C GLN A 147 23.48 31.51 -23.49
N CYS A 148 23.45 32.53 -22.62
CA CYS A 148 23.91 33.87 -22.92
C CYS A 148 25.12 34.20 -22.04
N ASP A 149 26.30 34.23 -22.66
CA ASP A 149 27.52 34.72 -22.03
C ASP A 149 27.59 36.23 -22.20
N CYS A 150 27.62 36.96 -21.07
CA CYS A 150 27.47 38.40 -21.06
C CYS A 150 28.64 39.08 -20.36
N GLN A 151 29.01 40.24 -20.90
CA GLN A 151 29.96 41.15 -20.29
C GLN A 151 29.29 42.51 -20.13
N TRP A 152 29.24 42.99 -18.89
CA TRP A 152 28.75 44.34 -18.59
C TRP A 152 29.73 45.03 -17.66
N LYS A 153 30.35 46.11 -18.14
CA LYS A 153 31.51 46.75 -17.51
C LYS A 153 32.61 45.70 -17.26
N ASP A 154 33.14 45.63 -16.04
CA ASP A 154 34.18 44.69 -15.63
C ASP A 154 33.62 43.37 -15.07
N LYS A 155 32.32 43.09 -15.24
CA LYS A 155 31.68 41.85 -14.78
C LYS A 155 31.32 40.96 -15.95
N GLN A 156 31.77 39.71 -15.88
CA GLN A 156 31.29 38.62 -16.72
C GLN A 156 30.24 37.82 -15.95
N PHE A 157 29.15 37.48 -16.61
CA PHE A 157 28.09 36.64 -16.05
C PHE A 157 27.43 35.84 -17.17
N GLN A 158 26.77 34.76 -16.78
CA GLN A 158 26.06 33.88 -17.68
C GLN A 158 24.61 33.77 -17.21
N TYR A 159 23.67 33.77 -18.15
CA TYR A 159 22.28 33.44 -17.85
C TYR A 159 21.71 32.54 -18.94
N PHE A 160 20.57 31.93 -18.64
CA PHE A 160 19.86 31.02 -19.54
C PHE A 160 18.46 31.55 -19.82
N VAL A 161 18.04 31.44 -21.07
CA VAL A 161 16.64 31.60 -21.48
C VAL A 161 16.16 30.23 -21.95
N TYR A 162 15.12 29.70 -21.32
CA TYR A 162 14.66 28.34 -21.60
C TYR A 162 13.14 28.25 -21.57
N GLY A 163 12.59 27.32 -22.36
CA GLY A 163 11.16 27.10 -22.48
C GLY A 163 10.45 27.98 -23.50
N ASP A 164 9.20 27.62 -23.78
CA ASP A 164 8.31 28.37 -24.67
C ASP A 164 7.39 29.35 -23.91
N ASP A 165 7.41 29.31 -22.57
CA ASP A 165 6.58 30.17 -21.72
C ASP A 165 7.12 31.62 -21.70
N ARG A 166 6.36 32.55 -22.28
CA ARG A 166 6.63 34.00 -22.21
C ARG A 166 6.04 34.64 -20.95
N LYS A 167 6.35 34.11 -19.77
CA LYS A 167 5.92 34.74 -18.50
C LYS A 167 6.99 35.64 -17.93
#